data_AF-A0A9Q3BQX6-F1
#
_entry.id   AF-A0A9Q3BQX6-F1
#
_cell.length_a   1.000
_cell.length_b   1.000
_cell.length_c   1.000
_cell.angle_alpha   90.00
_cell.angle_beta   90.00
_cell.angle_gamma   90.00
#
_symmetry.space_group_name_H-M   'P 1'
#
loop_
_entity.id
_entity.type
_entity.pdbx_description
1 polymer ?
#
loop_
_entity_poly.entity_id
_entity_poly.type
_entity_poly.pdbx_seq_one_letter_code
_entity_poly.pdbx_strand_id
1 'polypeptide(L)'
;MEILHQNQQSQTQEGSPKHDIWDGLVCRCFTGTRNIHDPPLMSITGALAFSISVDWFKAHGKSTRLASIGPIMLIGLNMPPSERLKPENVYVTGIIPGPKEPTSLQLKYLLIPLIMELKELWQVYHFSPTSTGPSGSFIHVAILTAIADVVAMHKLTGFISHSGNHFCKFCTIHKAQIEEIGPQFHCTCSYQNHKSTIAKWLRTSPQQKQEVFSEYGV
;
A
#
# COMPACT_ATOMS: atom_id res chain seq x y z
N MET A 1 24.49 4.40 -4.67
CA MET A 1 24.18 3.62 -3.45
C MET A 1 24.22 4.49 -2.19
N GLU A 2 25.08 5.51 -2.10
CA GLU A 2 25.20 6.39 -0.92
C GLU A 2 23.93 7.20 -0.57
N ILE A 3 23.12 7.60 -1.56
CA ILE A 3 21.87 8.37 -1.32
C ILE A 3 20.78 7.52 -0.63
N LEU A 4 20.83 6.18 -0.74
CA LEU A 4 19.78 5.29 -0.21
C LEU A 4 19.94 4.96 1.28
N HIS A 5 21.11 5.22 1.87
CA HIS A 5 21.42 4.82 3.26
C HIS A 5 21.21 5.92 4.30
N GLN A 6 21.03 7.19 3.90
CA GLN A 6 21.06 8.30 4.85
C GLN A 6 19.83 8.38 5.78
N ASN A 7 18.70 7.74 5.45
CA ASN A 7 17.45 7.84 6.24
C ASN A 7 17.20 6.64 7.17
N GLN A 8 18.09 5.65 7.20
CA GLN A 8 17.81 4.34 7.83
C GLN A 8 18.38 4.19 9.26
N GLN A 9 19.03 5.22 9.80
CA GLN A 9 19.75 5.15 11.09
C GLN A 9 19.19 6.05 12.21
N SER A 10 18.01 6.65 12.06
CA SER A 10 17.41 7.50 13.10
C SER A 10 16.97 6.67 14.32
N GLN A 11 17.78 6.66 15.38
CA GLN A 11 17.35 6.22 16.72
C GLN A 11 16.51 7.32 17.36
N THR A 12 15.24 7.43 16.98
CA THR A 12 14.31 8.40 17.56
C THR A 12 13.82 7.92 18.94
N GLN A 13 14.20 8.66 19.99
CA GLN A 13 13.68 8.50 21.36
C GLN A 13 12.19 8.89 21.43
N GLU A 14 11.44 8.23 22.31
CA GLU A 14 10.01 8.50 22.50
C GLU A 14 9.79 9.96 22.93
N GLY A 15 9.00 10.72 22.16
CA GLY A 15 8.77 12.16 22.36
C GLY A 15 9.63 13.11 21.50
N SER A 16 10.58 12.59 20.72
CA SER A 16 11.32 13.41 19.73
C SER A 16 10.45 13.81 18.52
N PRO A 17 10.70 14.98 17.88
CA PRO A 17 10.00 15.37 16.68
C PRO A 17 10.23 14.34 15.56
N LYS A 18 9.16 13.92 14.90
CA LYS A 18 9.23 13.02 13.75
C LYS A 18 9.43 13.83 12.48
N HIS A 19 10.47 13.52 11.74
CA HIS A 19 10.87 14.20 10.51
C HIS A 19 10.56 13.35 9.28
N ASP A 20 10.47 12.03 9.44
CA ASP A 20 10.21 11.09 8.36
C ASP A 20 9.35 9.90 8.83
N ILE A 21 8.81 9.14 7.87
CA ILE A 21 8.06 7.90 8.13
C ILE A 21 8.91 6.86 8.88
N TRP A 22 10.24 6.92 8.71
CA TRP A 22 11.19 6.03 9.36
C TRP A 22 11.30 6.27 10.87
N ASP A 23 10.85 7.42 11.37
CA ASP A 23 10.69 7.68 12.81
C ASP A 23 9.44 6.99 13.40
N GLY A 24 8.58 6.45 12.56
CA GLY A 24 7.41 5.69 12.95
C GLY A 24 7.75 4.24 13.32
N LEU A 25 7.21 3.77 14.45
CA LEU A 25 7.40 2.41 14.95
C LEU A 25 7.09 1.33 13.90
N VAL A 26 6.00 1.51 13.15
CA VAL A 26 5.57 0.56 12.11
C VAL A 26 6.64 0.38 11.04
N CYS A 27 7.21 1.46 10.51
CA CYS A 27 8.22 1.37 9.44
C CYS A 27 9.56 0.90 9.99
N ARG A 28 9.95 1.37 11.18
CA ARG A 28 11.23 1.04 11.83
C ARG A 28 11.32 -0.43 12.24
N CYS A 29 10.23 -1.01 12.71
CA CYS A 29 10.18 -2.39 13.21
C CYS A 29 9.54 -3.36 12.22
N PHE A 30 9.27 -2.94 10.98
CA PHE A 30 8.66 -3.81 9.99
C PHE A 30 9.59 -4.97 9.64
N THR A 31 9.26 -6.19 10.05
CA THR A 31 10.04 -7.41 9.73
C THR A 31 9.57 -8.08 8.45
N GLY A 32 8.42 -7.68 7.89
CA GLY A 32 7.94 -8.23 6.63
C GLY A 32 7.27 -9.60 6.71
N THR A 33 6.86 -10.07 7.88
CA THR A 33 6.38 -11.46 8.09
C THR A 33 7.47 -12.54 8.07
N ARG A 34 8.73 -12.13 8.22
CA ARG A 34 9.77 -13.00 8.80
C ARG A 34 9.50 -13.04 10.33
N ASN A 35 9.84 -14.13 11.01
CA ASN A 35 9.56 -14.41 12.43
C ASN A 35 9.66 -13.15 13.31
N ILE A 36 8.91 -13.04 14.42
CA ILE A 36 8.96 -11.84 15.29
C ILE A 36 10.38 -11.52 15.80
N HIS A 37 11.26 -12.53 15.77
CA HIS A 37 12.67 -12.43 16.13
C HIS A 37 13.60 -12.01 14.98
N ASP A 38 13.08 -11.94 13.75
CA ASP A 38 13.87 -11.50 12.60
C ASP A 38 14.13 -10.00 12.67
N PRO A 39 15.32 -9.55 12.22
CA PRO A 39 15.66 -8.15 12.29
C PRO A 39 14.73 -7.32 11.38
N PRO A 40 14.58 -6.01 11.64
CA PRO A 40 13.81 -5.13 10.78
C PRO A 40 14.24 -5.25 9.32
N LEU A 41 13.28 -5.27 8.40
CA LEU A 41 13.54 -5.46 6.97
C LEU A 41 14.59 -4.48 6.44
N MET A 42 14.55 -3.22 6.91
CA MET A 42 15.47 -2.17 6.47
C MET A 42 16.90 -2.32 7.02
N SER A 43 17.16 -3.23 7.95
CA SER A 43 18.53 -3.56 8.36
C SER A 43 19.22 -4.55 7.42
N ILE A 44 18.51 -5.06 6.41
CA ILE A 44 19.02 -6.02 5.45
C ILE A 44 19.63 -5.26 4.28
N THR A 45 20.89 -5.58 3.97
CA THR A 45 21.56 -5.02 2.79
C THR A 45 20.77 -5.30 1.53
N GLY A 46 20.53 -4.28 0.71
CA GLY A 46 19.75 -4.39 -0.52
C GLY A 46 18.23 -4.37 -0.32
N ALA A 47 17.75 -4.12 0.90
CA ALA A 47 16.32 -3.90 1.15
C ALA A 47 15.85 -2.53 0.67
N LEU A 48 14.85 -2.54 -0.20
CA LEU A 48 14.18 -1.38 -0.77
C LEU A 48 12.72 -1.38 -0.31
N ALA A 49 12.27 -0.21 0.14
CA ALA A 49 10.90 0.03 0.54
C ALA A 49 10.25 1.02 -0.41
N PHE A 50 9.00 0.75 -0.77
CA PHE A 50 8.21 1.60 -1.64
C PHE A 50 6.85 1.90 -1.04
N SER A 51 6.32 3.07 -1.40
CA SER A 51 4.89 3.32 -1.37
C SER A 51 4.30 3.00 -2.72
N ILE A 52 3.13 2.38 -2.74
CA ILE A 52 2.29 2.30 -3.94
C ILE A 52 1.29 3.46 -3.94
N SER A 53 1.13 4.12 -5.08
CA SER A 53 0.14 5.18 -5.25
C SER A 53 -0.69 4.93 -6.50
N VAL A 54 -2.00 5.11 -6.36
CA VAL A 54 -2.96 5.05 -7.46
C VAL A 54 -3.90 6.23 -7.27
N ASP A 55 -4.03 7.05 -8.31
CA ASP A 55 -4.93 8.20 -8.31
C ASP A 55 -5.56 8.34 -9.69
N TRP A 56 -6.69 9.02 -9.80
CA TRP A 56 -7.37 9.27 -11.07
C TRP A 56 -7.64 10.75 -11.25
N PHE A 57 -7.13 11.30 -12.34
CA PHE A 57 -7.32 12.71 -12.66
C PHE A 57 -7.86 12.89 -14.08
N LYS A 58 -8.47 14.06 -14.30
CA LYS A 58 -8.93 14.48 -15.62
C LYS A 58 -7.74 15.04 -16.39
N ALA A 59 -7.23 14.28 -17.34
CA ALA A 59 -6.03 14.67 -18.11
C ALA A 59 -6.24 15.92 -19.00
N HIS A 60 -7.48 16.28 -19.34
CA HIS A 60 -7.82 17.39 -20.23
C HIS A 60 -8.84 18.38 -19.61
N GLY A 61 -8.50 19.00 -18.47
CA GLY A 61 -9.19 20.20 -17.96
C GLY A 61 -10.72 20.11 -17.76
N LYS A 62 -11.39 21.27 -17.70
CA LYS A 62 -12.84 21.40 -17.39
C LYS A 62 -13.78 21.20 -18.58
N SER A 63 -13.26 21.08 -19.80
CA SER A 63 -14.09 21.05 -21.01
C SER A 63 -14.00 19.69 -21.69
N THR A 64 -15.16 19.05 -21.83
CA THR A 64 -15.47 17.79 -22.53
C THR A 64 -15.15 16.47 -21.79
N ARG A 65 -15.93 15.43 -22.14
CA ARG A 65 -16.01 14.06 -21.59
C ARG A 65 -14.72 13.23 -21.72
N LEU A 66 -13.55 13.84 -21.58
CA LEU A 66 -12.26 13.22 -21.81
C LEU A 66 -11.72 12.51 -20.56
N ALA A 67 -10.96 11.47 -20.85
CA ALA A 67 -10.76 10.30 -20.03
C ALA A 67 -10.13 10.56 -18.65
N SER A 68 -10.74 10.00 -17.60
CA SER A 68 -10.08 9.84 -16.30
C SER A 68 -8.94 8.84 -16.44
N ILE A 69 -7.69 9.31 -16.35
CA ILE A 69 -6.50 8.46 -16.44
C ILE A 69 -5.96 8.30 -15.03
N GLY A 70 -5.49 7.09 -14.69
CA GLY A 70 -4.89 6.85 -13.39
C GLY A 70 -3.54 6.15 -13.47
N PRO A 71 -2.43 6.77 -13.07
CA PRO A 71 -1.15 6.10 -12.99
C PRO A 71 -1.11 5.18 -11.76
N ILE A 72 -0.46 4.03 -11.92
CA ILE A 72 -0.01 3.18 -10.83
C ILE A 72 1.47 3.49 -10.66
N MET A 73 1.84 4.02 -9.49
CA MET A 73 3.18 4.54 -9.22
C MET A 73 3.78 3.83 -8.01
N LEU A 74 5.09 3.60 -8.05
CA LEU A 74 5.89 3.23 -6.90
C LEU A 74 6.82 4.41 -6.54
N ILE A 75 6.90 4.73 -5.26
CA ILE A 75 7.72 5.82 -4.72
C ILE A 75 8.73 5.22 -3.76
N GLY A 76 10.03 5.38 -4.06
CA GLY A 76 11.10 4.80 -3.25
C GLY A 76 11.26 5.53 -1.91
N LEU A 77 11.02 4.82 -0.81
CA LEU A 77 11.02 5.37 0.54
C LEU A 77 12.43 5.49 1.14
N ASN A 78 13.41 4.78 0.57
CA ASN A 78 14.82 4.86 1.00
C ASN A 78 15.45 6.25 0.73
N MET A 79 14.89 7.02 -0.21
CA MET A 79 15.36 8.37 -0.54
C MET A 79 14.92 9.41 0.51
N PRO A 80 15.67 10.53 0.67
CA PRO A 80 15.27 11.63 1.54
C PRO A 80 13.89 12.19 1.15
N PRO A 81 13.08 12.69 2.11
CA PRO A 81 11.74 13.19 1.82
C PRO A 81 11.68 14.21 0.67
N SER A 82 12.69 15.08 0.53
CA SER A 82 12.79 16.08 -0.54
C SER A 82 12.99 15.49 -1.94
N GLU A 83 13.43 14.24 -2.03
CA GLU A 83 13.81 13.58 -3.29
C GLU A 83 12.72 12.62 -3.79
N ARG A 84 11.87 12.07 -2.91
CA ARG A 84 10.95 10.95 -3.22
C ARG A 84 9.98 11.23 -4.36
N LEU A 85 9.47 12.46 -4.44
CA LEU A 85 8.42 12.85 -5.39
C LEU A 85 8.96 13.60 -6.60
N LYS A 86 10.29 13.66 -6.77
CA LYS A 86 10.87 14.19 -8.01
C LYS A 86 10.52 13.27 -9.19
N PRO A 87 10.19 13.79 -10.37
CA PRO A 87 9.77 12.97 -11.51
C PRO A 87 10.73 11.82 -11.86
N GLU A 88 12.04 12.03 -11.71
CA GLU A 88 13.09 11.05 -11.93
C GLU A 88 13.12 9.89 -10.92
N ASN A 89 12.44 10.05 -9.78
CA ASN A 89 12.45 9.13 -8.63
C ASN A 89 11.11 8.41 -8.42
N VAL A 90 10.13 8.68 -9.29
CA VAL A 90 8.80 8.03 -9.28
C VAL A 90 8.74 6.99 -10.41
N TYR A 91 8.41 5.75 -10.05
CA TYR A 91 8.36 4.64 -10.99
C TYR A 91 6.91 4.39 -11.42
N VAL A 92 6.57 4.72 -12.66
CA VAL A 92 5.24 4.42 -13.21
C VAL A 92 5.20 2.98 -13.69
N THR A 93 4.47 2.12 -12.98
CA THR A 93 4.36 0.68 -13.29
C THR A 93 3.17 0.36 -14.18
N GLY A 94 2.24 1.31 -14.35
CA GLY A 94 1.09 1.15 -15.23
C GLY A 94 0.30 2.43 -15.38
N ILE A 95 -0.45 2.52 -16.48
CA ILE A 95 -1.39 3.60 -16.74
C ILE A 95 -2.75 2.98 -17.00
N ILE A 96 -3.73 3.34 -16.18
CA ILE A 96 -5.12 2.92 -16.32
C ILE A 96 -5.78 3.88 -17.31
N PRO A 97 -6.18 3.40 -18.51
CA PRO A 97 -6.86 4.24 -19.48
C PRO A 97 -8.27 4.57 -18.96
N GLY A 98 -8.75 5.77 -19.27
CA GLY A 98 -10.15 6.11 -19.02
C GLY A 98 -11.09 5.56 -20.11
N PRO A 99 -12.35 6.05 -20.18
CA PRO A 99 -12.75 7.36 -19.69
C PRO A 99 -13.21 7.41 -18.23
N LYS A 100 -13.45 6.25 -17.61
CA LYS A 100 -13.94 6.14 -16.24
C LYS A 100 -12.91 5.49 -15.35
N GLU A 101 -12.99 5.81 -14.07
CA GLU A 101 -12.30 5.06 -13.02
C GLU A 101 -12.72 3.58 -13.08
N PRO A 102 -11.79 2.62 -12.95
CA PRO A 102 -12.11 1.21 -12.91
C PRO A 102 -12.95 0.87 -11.67
N THR A 103 -13.76 -0.17 -11.82
CA THR A 103 -14.36 -0.87 -10.68
C THR A 103 -13.26 -1.52 -9.81
N SER A 104 -13.57 -1.82 -8.54
CA SER A 104 -12.61 -2.50 -7.65
C SER A 104 -12.13 -3.83 -8.23
N LEU A 105 -12.99 -4.56 -8.96
CA LEU A 105 -12.61 -5.82 -9.60
C LEU A 105 -11.65 -5.60 -10.79
N GLN A 106 -11.92 -4.60 -11.63
CA GLN A 106 -11.03 -4.25 -12.74
C GLN A 106 -9.66 -3.79 -12.25
N LEU A 107 -9.60 -2.95 -11.22
CA LEU A 107 -8.33 -2.52 -10.62
C LEU A 107 -7.53 -3.73 -10.12
N LYS A 108 -8.18 -4.69 -9.45
CA LYS A 108 -7.50 -5.92 -9.00
C LYS A 108 -6.83 -6.65 -10.16
N TYR A 109 -7.52 -6.82 -11.29
CA TYR A 109 -6.95 -7.48 -12.46
C TYR A 109 -5.77 -6.70 -13.06
N LEU A 110 -5.85 -5.37 -13.09
CA LEU A 110 -4.76 -4.51 -13.56
C LEU A 110 -3.52 -4.59 -12.66
N LEU A 111 -3.71 -4.84 -11.37
CA LEU A 111 -2.61 -4.98 -10.40
C LEU A 111 -1.97 -6.37 -10.38
N ILE A 112 -2.59 -7.41 -10.95
CA ILE A 112 -2.05 -8.79 -10.90
C ILE A 112 -0.61 -8.88 -11.39
N PRO A 113 -0.21 -8.32 -12.56
CA PRO A 113 1.16 -8.43 -13.05
C PRO A 113 2.16 -7.81 -12.08
N LEU A 114 1.86 -6.59 -11.61
CA LEU A 114 2.69 -5.89 -10.62
C LEU A 114 2.80 -6.69 -9.31
N ILE A 115 1.70 -7.26 -8.81
CA ILE A 115 1.71 -8.09 -7.61
C ILE A 115 2.54 -9.35 -7.79
N MET A 116 2.55 -9.95 -8.99
CA MET A 116 3.37 -11.13 -9.27
C MET A 116 4.87 -10.78 -9.21
N GLU A 117 5.29 -9.70 -9.87
CA GLU A 117 6.68 -9.21 -9.80
C GLU A 117 7.08 -8.84 -8.37
N LEU A 118 6.22 -8.12 -7.65
CA LEU A 118 6.48 -7.74 -6.25
C LEU A 118 6.59 -8.97 -5.33
N LYS A 119 5.89 -10.08 -5.62
CA LYS A 119 6.03 -11.32 -4.85
C LYS A 119 7.37 -12.00 -5.09
N GLU A 120 7.91 -11.92 -6.30
CA GLU A 120 9.26 -12.42 -6.60
C GLU A 120 10.32 -11.55 -5.93
N LEU A 121 10.19 -10.22 -6.04
CA LEU A 121 11.10 -9.26 -5.41
C LEU A 121 10.98 -9.22 -3.87
N TRP A 122 9.86 -9.67 -3.31
CA TRP A 122 9.69 -9.87 -1.88
C TRP A 122 10.62 -10.98 -1.34
N GLN A 123 10.86 -12.01 -2.16
CA GLN A 123 11.89 -13.00 -1.90
C GLN A 123 13.29 -12.41 -2.15
N VAL A 124 14.36 -13.17 -1.85
CA VAL A 124 15.71 -12.73 -2.25
C VAL A 124 15.77 -12.80 -3.78
N TYR A 125 15.95 -11.66 -4.44
CA TYR A 125 16.20 -11.61 -5.88
C TYR A 125 17.67 -11.27 -6.15
N HIS A 126 18.34 -12.06 -7.00
CA HIS A 126 19.71 -11.75 -7.43
C HIS A 126 19.65 -10.91 -8.71
N PHE A 127 20.04 -9.65 -8.58
CA PHE A 127 20.22 -8.75 -9.70
C PHE A 127 21.58 -9.00 -10.37
N SER A 128 21.60 -9.06 -11.69
CA SER A 128 22.80 -9.38 -12.46
C SER A 128 23.93 -8.36 -12.24
N PRO A 129 25.19 -8.78 -12.48
CA PRO A 129 26.33 -7.88 -12.44
C PRO A 129 26.13 -6.60 -13.25
N THR A 130 26.48 -5.46 -12.66
CA THR A 130 26.51 -4.16 -13.32
C THR A 130 27.95 -3.67 -13.40
N SER A 131 28.21 -2.63 -14.22
CA SER A 131 29.56 -2.03 -14.30
C SER A 131 30.05 -1.52 -12.95
N THR A 132 29.16 -1.14 -12.04
CA THR A 132 29.47 -0.68 -10.68
C THR A 132 29.39 -1.78 -9.63
N GLY A 133 28.98 -3.00 -10.01
CA GLY A 133 28.72 -4.12 -9.12
C GLY A 133 28.97 -5.45 -9.82
N PRO A 134 30.24 -5.85 -10.03
CA PRO A 134 30.61 -7.00 -10.87
C PRO A 134 30.14 -8.36 -10.32
N SER A 135 29.74 -8.43 -9.05
CA SER A 135 29.17 -9.64 -8.42
C SER A 135 27.63 -9.68 -8.46
N GLY A 136 27.00 -8.66 -9.04
CA GLY A 136 25.56 -8.45 -8.91
C GLY A 136 25.19 -7.96 -7.52
N SER A 137 23.89 -8.00 -7.19
CA SER A 137 23.40 -7.58 -5.88
C SER A 137 22.14 -8.34 -5.52
N PHE A 138 22.03 -8.75 -4.26
CA PHE A 138 20.78 -9.29 -3.74
C PHE A 138 19.89 -8.13 -3.33
N ILE A 139 18.65 -8.14 -3.83
CA ILE A 139 17.64 -7.13 -3.52
C ILE A 139 16.42 -7.77 -2.89
N HIS A 140 15.79 -6.98 -2.02
CA HIS A 140 14.52 -7.30 -1.40
C HIS A 140 13.62 -6.09 -1.51
N VAL A 141 12.41 -6.24 -2.05
CA VAL A 141 11.48 -5.13 -2.23
C VAL A 141 10.24 -5.34 -1.36
N ALA A 142 9.85 -4.28 -0.66
CA ALA A 142 8.67 -4.24 0.16
C ALA A 142 7.79 -3.05 -0.18
N ILE A 143 6.47 -3.27 -0.24
CA ILE A 143 5.49 -2.19 -0.23
C ILE A 143 5.08 -1.92 1.22
N LEU A 144 5.46 -0.77 1.77
CA LEU A 144 5.16 -0.42 3.16
C LEU A 144 3.85 0.36 3.31
N THR A 145 3.54 1.21 2.33
CA THR A 145 2.38 2.10 2.43
C THR A 145 1.65 2.21 1.09
N ALA A 146 0.34 2.45 1.18
CA ALA A 146 -0.49 2.81 0.05
C ALA A 146 -0.91 4.28 0.20
N ILE A 147 -0.55 5.12 -0.77
CA ILE A 147 -0.82 6.56 -0.77
C ILE A 147 -1.83 6.86 -1.87
N ALA A 148 -3.06 7.13 -1.48
CA ALA A 148 -4.13 7.46 -2.40
C ALA A 148 -5.22 8.22 -1.64
N ASP A 149 -6.17 8.82 -2.36
CA ASP A 149 -7.40 9.29 -1.71
C ASP A 149 -8.18 8.12 -1.09
N VAL A 150 -9.20 8.41 -0.29
CA VAL A 150 -9.95 7.37 0.42
C VAL A 150 -10.56 6.35 -0.55
N VAL A 151 -11.13 6.81 -1.67
CA VAL A 151 -11.83 5.97 -2.64
C VAL A 151 -10.87 5.01 -3.33
N ALA A 152 -9.78 5.54 -3.87
CA ALA A 152 -8.71 4.80 -4.51
C ALA A 152 -8.04 3.83 -3.54
N MET A 153 -7.77 4.28 -2.31
CA MET A 153 -7.17 3.43 -1.28
C MET A 153 -8.09 2.27 -0.93
N HIS A 154 -9.42 2.45 -0.87
CA HIS A 154 -10.37 1.36 -0.61
C HIS A 154 -10.29 0.31 -1.71
N LYS A 155 -10.29 0.74 -2.99
CA LYS A 155 -10.17 -0.17 -4.13
C LYS A 155 -8.84 -0.91 -4.14
N LEU A 156 -7.75 -0.22 -3.87
CA LEU A 156 -6.38 -0.76 -3.85
C LEU A 156 -6.18 -1.77 -2.72
N THR A 157 -6.73 -1.51 -1.53
CA THR A 157 -6.52 -2.33 -0.33
C THR A 157 -7.62 -3.38 -0.10
N GLY A 158 -8.68 -3.38 -0.92
CA GLY A 158 -9.77 -4.36 -0.83
C GLY A 158 -10.79 -4.06 0.27
N PHE A 159 -10.92 -2.79 0.67
CA PHE A 159 -11.96 -2.35 1.60
C PHE A 159 -13.20 -1.88 0.84
N ILE A 160 -14.37 -1.94 1.49
CA ILE A 160 -15.62 -1.38 0.97
C ILE A 160 -15.53 0.13 0.74
N SER A 161 -16.27 0.66 -0.23
CA SER A 161 -16.39 2.10 -0.50
C SER A 161 -16.71 2.93 0.76
N HIS A 162 -16.31 4.20 0.76
CA HIS A 162 -16.67 5.20 1.76
C HIS A 162 -18.19 5.34 1.99
N SER A 163 -19.01 4.92 1.01
CA SER A 163 -20.47 4.92 1.08
C SER A 163 -21.06 3.69 1.76
N GLY A 164 -20.24 2.69 2.11
CA GLY A 164 -20.67 1.43 2.70
C GLY A 164 -21.04 1.52 4.19
N ASN A 165 -21.59 0.42 4.71
CA ASN A 165 -21.99 0.30 6.11
C ASN A 165 -20.79 0.19 7.06
N HIS A 166 -19.67 -0.40 6.61
CA HIS A 166 -18.42 -0.52 7.36
C HIS A 166 -17.30 0.24 6.66
N PHE A 167 -17.46 1.55 6.50
CA PHE A 167 -16.57 2.39 5.68
C PHE A 167 -15.20 2.68 6.32
N CYS A 168 -15.02 2.46 7.63
CA CYS A 168 -13.77 2.70 8.31
C CYS A 168 -12.82 1.51 8.17
N LYS A 169 -11.53 1.77 7.91
CA LYS A 169 -10.50 0.72 7.82
C LYS A 169 -9.96 0.29 9.18
N PHE A 170 -10.08 1.18 10.16
CA PHE A 170 -9.49 1.01 11.48
C PHE A 170 -10.49 0.48 12.48
N CYS A 171 -11.79 0.68 12.23
CA CYS A 171 -12.83 0.22 13.12
C CYS A 171 -13.96 -0.53 12.43
N THR A 172 -14.71 -1.29 13.22
CA THR A 172 -15.85 -2.11 12.76
C THR A 172 -17.20 -1.43 12.98
N ILE A 173 -17.22 -0.14 13.34
CA ILE A 173 -18.44 0.63 13.57
C ILE A 173 -19.33 0.61 12.33
N HIS A 174 -20.61 0.29 12.54
CA HIS A 174 -21.60 0.36 11.49
C HIS A 174 -22.02 1.82 11.25
N LYS A 175 -22.30 2.21 10.01
CA LYS A 175 -22.68 3.59 9.63
C LYS A 175 -23.85 4.15 10.44
N ALA A 176 -24.79 3.29 10.85
CA ALA A 176 -25.91 3.68 11.73
C ALA A 176 -25.47 4.15 13.13
N GLN A 177 -24.26 3.79 13.54
CA GLN A 177 -23.65 4.08 14.84
C GLN A 177 -22.48 5.06 14.69
N ILE A 178 -22.43 5.87 13.61
CA ILE A 178 -21.31 6.78 13.34
C ILE A 178 -21.06 7.81 14.46
N GLU A 179 -22.08 8.08 15.27
CA GLU A 179 -22.00 8.98 16.42
C GLU A 179 -21.37 8.34 17.66
N GLU A 180 -21.12 7.02 17.66
CA GLU A 180 -20.45 6.29 18.74
C GLU A 180 -18.93 6.54 18.71
N ILE A 181 -18.54 7.76 19.10
CA ILE A 181 -17.15 8.22 19.11
C ILE A 181 -16.58 8.12 20.53
N GLY A 182 -15.45 7.44 20.68
CA GLY A 182 -14.68 7.43 21.93
C GLY A 182 -13.96 6.10 22.22
N PRO A 183 -12.98 6.11 23.14
CA PRO A 183 -12.16 4.95 23.47
C PRO A 183 -12.94 3.77 24.07
N GLN A 184 -14.15 4.01 24.58
CA GLN A 184 -15.05 2.98 25.11
C GLN A 184 -15.60 2.03 24.03
N PHE A 185 -15.60 2.46 22.77
CA PHE A 185 -16.04 1.64 21.65
C PHE A 185 -14.82 0.85 21.13
N HIS A 186 -14.55 -0.30 21.74
CA HIS A 186 -13.48 -1.23 21.35
C HIS A 186 -13.85 -1.99 20.07
N CYS A 187 -13.85 -1.29 18.95
CA CYS A 187 -14.24 -1.83 17.66
C CYS A 187 -13.05 -1.76 16.70
N THR A 188 -11.94 -2.45 16.96
CA THR A 188 -10.76 -2.40 16.09
C THR A 188 -10.86 -3.40 14.93
N CYS A 189 -10.59 -2.93 13.71
CA CYS A 189 -10.39 -3.79 12.56
C CYS A 189 -8.92 -4.24 12.52
N SER A 190 -8.65 -5.49 12.90
CA SER A 190 -7.30 -6.06 12.78
C SER A 190 -7.04 -6.59 11.38
N TYR A 191 -5.77 -6.64 10.97
CA TYR A 191 -5.38 -7.27 9.71
C TYR A 191 -5.82 -8.73 9.62
N GLN A 192 -5.73 -9.48 10.73
CA GLN A 192 -6.15 -10.87 10.82
C GLN A 192 -7.66 -11.01 10.59
N ASN A 193 -8.47 -10.15 11.20
CA ASN A 193 -9.92 -10.14 11.02
C ASN A 193 -10.27 -9.78 9.57
N HIS A 194 -9.65 -8.75 9.00
CA HIS A 194 -9.88 -8.38 7.59
C HIS A 194 -9.52 -9.53 6.64
N LYS A 195 -8.38 -10.19 6.86
CA LYS A 195 -7.93 -11.33 6.05
C LYS A 195 -8.85 -12.55 6.18
N SER A 196 -9.32 -12.87 7.38
CA SER A 196 -10.26 -13.98 7.57
C SER A 196 -11.60 -13.72 6.90
N THR A 197 -12.10 -12.49 6.95
CA THR A 197 -13.33 -12.08 6.26
C THR A 197 -13.18 -12.13 4.73
N ILE A 198 -12.06 -11.64 4.17
CA ILE A 198 -11.78 -11.80 2.74
C ILE A 198 -11.73 -13.28 2.35
N ALA A 199 -11.08 -14.12 3.16
CA ALA A 199 -11.01 -15.56 2.90
C ALA A 199 -12.41 -16.22 2.94
N LYS A 200 -13.29 -15.79 3.86
CA LYS A 200 -14.70 -16.19 3.90
C LYS A 200 -15.39 -15.78 2.59
N TRP A 201 -15.31 -14.50 2.22
CA TRP A 201 -15.92 -13.96 1.00
C TRP A 201 -15.46 -14.69 -0.27
N LEU A 202 -14.17 -15.03 -0.37
CA LEU A 202 -13.62 -15.76 -1.53
C LEU A 202 -14.17 -17.18 -1.66
N ARG A 203 -14.45 -17.85 -0.53
CA ARG A 203 -14.99 -19.23 -0.48
C ARG A 203 -16.51 -19.29 -0.63
N THR A 204 -17.19 -18.17 -0.43
CA THR A 204 -18.65 -18.06 -0.51
C THR A 204 -19.15 -18.13 -1.96
N SER A 205 -20.33 -18.74 -2.15
CA SER A 205 -21.00 -18.82 -3.46
C SER A 205 -21.31 -17.42 -4.03
N PRO A 206 -21.34 -17.23 -5.36
CA PRO A 206 -21.63 -15.92 -5.95
C PRO A 206 -22.92 -15.27 -5.43
N GLN A 207 -23.96 -16.06 -5.15
CA GLN A 207 -25.24 -15.57 -4.63
C GLN A 207 -25.14 -15.00 -3.21
N GLN A 208 -24.24 -15.52 -2.39
CA GLN A 208 -24.09 -15.15 -0.98
C GLN A 208 -22.98 -14.12 -0.73
N LYS A 209 -22.14 -13.82 -1.74
CA LYS A 209 -21.06 -12.84 -1.60
C LYS A 209 -21.55 -11.45 -1.21
N GLN A 210 -22.74 -11.07 -1.67
CA GLN A 210 -23.32 -9.75 -1.37
C GLN A 210 -23.79 -9.64 0.08
N GLU A 211 -24.22 -10.74 0.70
CA GLU A 211 -24.58 -10.80 2.11
C GLU A 211 -23.34 -10.64 2.99
N VAL A 212 -22.27 -11.41 2.71
CA VAL A 212 -20.97 -11.27 3.39
C VAL A 212 -20.38 -9.86 3.20
N PHE A 213 -20.50 -9.30 1.99
CA PHE A 213 -20.08 -7.94 1.69
C PHE A 213 -20.83 -6.91 2.56
N SER A 214 -22.15 -7.09 2.72
CA SER A 214 -22.98 -6.19 3.54
C SER A 214 -22.70 -6.31 5.03
N GLU A 215 -22.44 -7.52 5.51
CA GLU A 215 -22.23 -7.82 6.94
C GLU A 215 -20.85 -7.38 7.43
N TYR A 216 -19.81 -7.47 6.59
CA TYR A 216 -18.42 -7.26 7.05
C TYR A 216 -17.62 -6.21 6.27
N GLY A 217 -18.14 -5.67 5.16
CA GLY A 217 -17.47 -4.60 4.40
C GLY A 217 -16.22 -5.02 3.62
N VAL A 218 -16.20 -6.25 3.10
CA VAL A 218 -15.10 -6.81 2.25
C VAL A 218 -15.56 -7.12 0.84
#